data_AF-A0A351TG52-F1
#
_entry.id   AF-A0A351TG52-F1
#
_cell.length_a   1.000
_cell.length_b   1.000
_cell.length_c   1.000
_cell.angle_alpha   90.00
_cell.angle_beta   90.00
_cell.angle_gamma   90.00
#
_symmetry.space_group_name_H-M   'P 1'
#
loop_
_entity.id
_entity.type
_entity.pdbx_description
1 polymer ?
#
loop_
_entity_poly.entity_id
_entity_poly.type
_entity_poly.pdbx_seq_one_letter_code
_entity_poly.pdbx_strand_id
1 'polypeptide(L)'
;LEQKCADYFQIEVGDVKRALPLITENMPEVQAEVCDNTNIRLYGLKEGSGVNHLLIENGVQVYSSGFHHMDLEDYFLARMDGSRK
;
A
#
# COMPACT_ATOMS: atom_id res chain seq x y z
N LEU A 1 -18.22 10.18 9.50
CA LEU A 1 -16.81 10.11 9.07
C LEU A 1 -16.61 8.73 8.46
N GLU A 2 -16.86 8.67 7.16
CA GLU A 2 -16.66 7.49 6.31
C GLU A 2 -15.16 7.27 6.19
N GLN A 3 -14.64 6.48 7.12
CA GLN A 3 -13.24 6.14 7.24
C GLN A 3 -12.82 5.44 5.94
N LYS A 4 -11.66 5.83 5.42
CA LYS A 4 -11.06 5.35 4.18
C LYS A 4 -10.85 3.82 4.23
N CYS A 5 -11.90 3.07 3.92
CA CYS A 5 -11.92 1.62 3.77
C CYS A 5 -11.44 1.24 2.36
N ALA A 6 -10.22 1.65 2.01
CA ALA A 6 -9.63 1.26 0.74
C ALA A 6 -8.38 0.43 1.01
N ASP A 7 -8.39 -0.79 0.51
CA ASP A 7 -7.22 -1.64 0.47
C ASP A 7 -6.07 -0.91 -0.22
N TYR A 8 -4.90 -0.92 0.43
CA TYR A 8 -3.71 -0.32 -0.13
C TYR A 8 -2.53 -1.25 0.01
N PHE A 9 -1.69 -1.25 -1.02
CA PHE A 9 -0.39 -1.89 -0.99
C PHE A 9 0.64 -0.87 -0.59
N GLN A 10 1.28 -1.08 0.56
CA GLN A 10 2.38 -0.23 1.00
C GLN A 10 3.70 -0.87 0.59
N ILE A 11 4.58 -0.07 0.02
CA ILE A 11 5.92 -0.48 -0.35
C ILE A 11 6.94 0.52 0.16
N GLU A 12 8.01 -0.01 0.76
CA GLU A 12 9.15 0.75 1.21
C GLU A 12 10.32 0.55 0.23
N VAL A 13 10.80 1.66 -0.33
CA VAL A 13 11.84 1.70 -1.35
C VAL A 13 12.99 2.61 -0.92
N GLY A 14 14.19 2.34 -1.42
CA GLY A 14 15.35 3.20 -1.22
C GLY A 14 15.29 4.54 -1.97
N ASP A 15 14.50 4.61 -3.06
CA ASP A 15 14.39 5.81 -3.86
C ASP A 15 12.96 5.98 -4.42
N VAL A 16 12.14 6.74 -3.68
CA VAL A 16 10.77 7.03 -4.08
C VAL A 16 10.71 7.86 -5.36
N LYS A 17 11.70 8.74 -5.61
CA LYS A 17 11.72 9.61 -6.80
C LYS A 17 11.92 8.80 -8.07
N ARG A 18 12.60 7.67 -7.99
CA ARG A 18 12.72 6.71 -9.10
C ARG A 18 11.57 5.72 -9.15
N ALA A 19 11.09 5.25 -8.00
CA ALA A 19 10.00 4.29 -7.93
C ALA A 19 8.66 4.84 -8.46
N LEU A 20 8.29 6.06 -8.05
CA LEU A 20 7.02 6.67 -8.40
C LEU A 20 6.78 6.76 -9.93
N PRO A 21 7.68 7.36 -10.73
CA PRO A 21 7.50 7.43 -12.18
C PRO A 21 7.40 6.04 -12.82
N LEU A 22 8.25 5.09 -12.41
CA LEU A 22 8.20 3.71 -12.91
C LEU A 22 6.82 3.08 -12.72
N ILE A 23 6.23 3.25 -11.53
CA ILE A 23 4.90 2.71 -11.23
C ILE A 23 3.85 3.42 -12.07
N THR A 24 3.85 4.76 -12.13
CA THR A 24 2.85 5.50 -12.91
C THR A 24 2.93 5.27 -14.42
N GLU A 25 4.14 5.02 -14.95
CA GLU A 25 4.35 4.76 -16.38
C GLU A 25 3.96 3.34 -16.78
N ASN A 26 4.24 2.34 -15.93
CA ASN A 26 3.91 0.94 -16.23
C ASN A 26 2.50 0.53 -15.78
N MET A 27 1.96 1.22 -14.77
CA MET A 27 0.66 0.92 -14.15
C MET A 27 -0.18 2.19 -13.99
N PRO A 28 -0.65 2.81 -15.08
CA PRO A 28 -1.44 4.04 -15.02
C PRO A 28 -2.81 3.86 -14.36
N GLU A 29 -3.29 2.63 -14.25
CA GLU A 29 -4.52 2.27 -13.53
C GLU A 29 -4.36 2.25 -12.00
N VAL A 30 -3.13 2.20 -11.51
CA VAL A 30 -2.81 2.17 -10.07
C VAL A 30 -2.59 3.58 -9.58
N GLN A 31 -3.27 3.95 -8.50
CA GLN A 31 -3.07 5.25 -7.88
C GLN A 31 -1.94 5.16 -6.86
N ALA A 32 -0.81 5.79 -7.17
CA ALA A 32 0.35 5.86 -6.29
C ALA A 32 0.37 7.17 -5.48
N GLU A 33 0.48 7.05 -4.16
CA GLU A 33 0.58 8.15 -3.20
C GLU A 33 1.87 8.02 -2.40
N VAL A 34 2.71 9.05 -2.43
CA VAL A 34 3.93 9.09 -1.62
C VAL A 34 3.58 9.54 -0.20
N CYS A 35 3.81 8.69 0.79
CA CYS A 35 3.66 9.08 2.19
C CYS A 35 4.92 9.73 2.73
N ASP A 36 6.08 9.15 2.44
CA ASP A 36 7.37 9.59 2.96
C ASP A 36 8.49 9.35 1.94
N ASN A 37 9.73 9.75 2.27
CA ASN A 37 10.91 9.58 1.40
C ASN A 37 11.25 8.12 1.06
N THR A 38 10.69 7.16 1.80
CA THR A 38 10.88 5.73 1.57
C THR A 38 9.57 4.99 1.34
N ASN A 39 8.41 5.55 1.66
CA ASN A 39 7.14 4.82 1.68
C ASN A 39 6.16 5.33 0.62
N ILE A 40 5.62 4.40 -0.16
CA ILE A 40 4.60 4.63 -1.19
C ILE A 40 3.40 3.74 -0.92
N ARG A 41 2.20 4.32 -1.00
CA ARG A 41 0.93 3.60 -0.96
C ARG A 41 0.35 3.50 -2.37
N LEU A 42 -0.07 2.30 -2.74
CA LEU A 42 -0.66 2.00 -4.04
C LEU A 42 -2.10 1.54 -3.83
N TYR A 43 -3.03 2.21 -4.48
CA TYR A 43 -4.46 1.88 -4.42
C TYR A 43 -4.92 1.28 -5.76
N GLY A 44 -5.87 0.35 -5.71
CA GLY A 44 -6.39 -0.35 -6.91
C GLY A 44 -5.47 -1.46 -7.42
N LEU A 45 -4.42 -1.81 -6.69
CA LEU A 45 -3.51 -2.89 -7.04
C LEU A 45 -4.13 -4.25 -6.71
N LYS A 46 -4.22 -5.15 -7.69
CA LYS A 46 -4.70 -6.54 -7.46
C LYS A 46 -3.60 -7.46 -6.92
N GLU A 47 -2.34 -7.24 -7.30
CA GLU A 47 -1.22 -8.08 -6.89
C GLU A 47 0.06 -7.25 -6.70
N GLY A 48 0.72 -7.43 -5.55
CA GLY A 48 1.93 -6.70 -5.17
C GLY A 48 3.21 -7.21 -5.84
N SER A 49 3.18 -8.44 -6.37
CA SER A 49 4.33 -9.10 -6.98
C SER A 49 4.86 -8.31 -8.19
N GLY A 50 3.95 -7.79 -9.03
CA GLY A 50 4.29 -7.07 -10.26
C GLY A 50 5.00 -5.74 -9.97
N VAL A 51 4.56 -5.03 -8.92
CA VAL A 51 5.22 -3.79 -8.49
C VAL A 51 6.62 -4.08 -7.96
N ASN A 52 6.76 -5.10 -7.10
CA ASN A 52 8.07 -5.49 -6.57
C ASN A 52 9.02 -5.90 -7.71
N HIS A 53 8.54 -6.72 -8.64
CA HIS A 53 9.32 -7.15 -9.78
C HIS A 53 9.79 -5.97 -10.64
N LEU A 54 8.86 -5.07 -11.01
CA LEU A 54 9.16 -3.87 -11.78
C LEU A 54 10.25 -3.03 -11.12
N LEU A 55 10.16 -2.80 -9.81
CA LEU A 55 11.13 -1.99 -9.08
C LEU A 55 12.50 -2.66 -9.02
N ILE A 56 12.54 -3.96 -8.71
CA ILE A 56 13.79 -4.73 -8.63
C ILE A 56 14.47 -4.77 -10.00
N GLU A 57 13.73 -5.03 -11.08
CA GLU A 57 14.29 -5.06 -12.45
C GLU A 57 14.84 -3.70 -12.89
N ASN A 58 14.24 -2.60 -12.44
CA ASN A 58 14.72 -1.25 -12.73
C ASN A 58 15.80 -0.75 -11.76
N GLY A 59 16.30 -1.63 -10.88
CA GLY A 59 17.38 -1.33 -9.93
C GLY A 59 16.94 -0.41 -8.78
N VAL A 60 15.65 -0.41 -8.45
CA VAL A 60 15.13 0.23 -7.24
C VAL A 60 15.10 -0.80 -6.12
N GLN A 61 15.77 -0.46 -5.02
CA GLN A 61 15.84 -1.33 -3.85
C GLN A 61 14.51 -1.29 -3.10
N VAL A 62 13.91 -2.46 -2.87
CA VAL A 62 12.70 -2.62 -2.06
C VAL A 62 13.11 -3.21 -0.71
N TYR A 63 12.78 -2.51 0.38
CA TYR A 63 13.07 -2.94 1.74
C TYR A 63 11.93 -3.77 2.32
N SER A 64 10.69 -3.34 2.11
CA SER A 64 9.51 -4.05 2.54
C SER A 64 8.34 -3.77 1.61
N SER A 65 7.39 -4.71 1.54
CA SER A 65 6.18 -4.54 0.74
C SER A 65 5.08 -5.39 1.35
N GLY A 66 3.86 -4.88 1.41
CA GLY A 66 2.74 -5.59 2.02
C GLY A 66 1.40 -4.98 1.69
N PHE A 67 0.39 -5.84 1.56
CA PHE A 67 -1.00 -5.39 1.53
C PHE A 67 -1.42 -5.03 2.95
N HIS A 68 -1.82 -3.78 3.12
CA HIS A 68 -2.59 -3.37 4.27
C HIS A 68 -4.07 -3.56 3.93
N HIS A 69 -4.54 -4.78 4.18
CA HIS A 69 -5.97 -5.05 4.33
C HIS A 69 -6.32 -4.59 5.75
N MET A 70 -6.98 -3.44 5.90
CA MET A 70 -7.50 -3.06 7.21
C MET A 70 -8.76 -3.89 7.43
N ASP A 71 -8.54 -5.09 7.94
CA ASP A 71 -9.60 -6.02 8.28
C ASP A 71 -10.56 -5.29 9.24
N LEU A 72 -11.84 -5.32 8.90
CA LEU A 72 -12.93 -4.72 9.68
C LEU A 72 -13.03 -5.31 11.10
N GLU A 73 -12.24 -6.33 11.42
CA GLU A 73 -12.17 -6.99 12.73
C GLU A 73 -11.82 -6.04 13.88
N ASP A 74 -11.03 -4.98 13.70
CA ASP A 74 -10.72 -4.04 14.79
C ASP A 74 -11.98 -3.24 15.22
N TYR A 75 -12.85 -2.91 14.27
CA TYR A 75 -14.12 -2.25 14.54
C TYR A 75 -15.14 -3.16 15.24
N PHE A 76 -15.13 -4.45 14.92
CA PHE A 76 -16.01 -5.43 15.59
C PHE A 76 -15.55 -5.72 17.02
N LEU A 77 -14.24 -5.77 17.28
CA LEU A 77 -13.71 -6.00 18.63
C LEU A 77 -14.04 -4.83 19.57
N ALA A 78 -13.92 -3.59 19.08
CA ALA A 78 -14.28 -2.39 19.84
C ALA A 78 -15.77 -2.31 20.22
N ARG A 79 -16.66 -2.98 19.46
CA ARG A 79 -18.10 -2.97 19.71
C ARG A 79 -18.59 -4.14 20.59
N MET A 80 -17.83 -5.24 20.69
CA MET A 80 -18.21 -6.40 21.52
C MET A 80 -17.76 -6.32 22.98
N ASP A 81 -16.78 -5.48 23.32
CA ASP A 81 -16.39 -5.27 24.74
C ASP A 81 -17.40 -4.40 25.53
N GLY A 82 -18.42 -3.83 24.85
CA GLY A 82 -19.49 -3.04 25.46
C GLY A 82 -20.67 -3.84 26.06
N SER A 83 -20.70 -5.16 25.92
CA SER A 83 -21.85 -6.01 26.31
C SER A 83 -21.62 -6.81 27.60
N ARG A 84 -20.80 -6.32 28.52
CA ARG A 84 -20.85 -6.75 29.93
C ARG A 84 -21.68 -5.75 30.75
N LYS A 85 -22.99 -5.93 30.74
CA LYS A 85 -23.85 -5.51 31.84
C LYS A 85 -25.05 -6.42 31.97
#